data_AF-A0A0F9MFZ7-F1
#
_entry.id   AF-A0A0F9MFZ7-F1
#
_cell.length_a   1.000
_cell.length_b   1.000
_cell.length_c   1.000
_cell.angle_alpha   90.00
_cell.angle_beta   90.00
_cell.angle_gamma   90.00
#
_symmetry.space_group_name_H-M   'P 1'
#
loop_
_entity.id
_entity.type
_entity.pdbx_description
1 polymer ?
#
loop_
_entity_poly.entity_id
_entity_poly.type
_entity_poly.pdbx_seq_one_letter_code
_entity_poly.pdbx_strand_id
1 'polypeptide(L)' 'MVQEEPKKERYIVEEVPTQTAIVIRDTETKEQFSIETALVKILNNQAAILEQIK' A
#
# COMPACT_ATOMS: atom_id res chain seq x y z
N MET A 1 -9.72 28.95 -4.14
CA MET A 1 -8.53 28.08 -4.27
C MET A 1 -8.89 26.78 -3.58
N VAL A 2 -9.11 25.69 -4.33
CA VAL A 2 -9.34 24.38 -3.73
C VAL A 2 -7.97 23.88 -3.27
N GLN A 3 -7.74 23.77 -1.97
CA GLN A 3 -6.58 23.03 -1.47
C GLN A 3 -6.82 21.56 -1.82
N GLU A 4 -6.10 21.04 -2.80
CA GLU A 4 -5.99 19.59 -2.96
C GLU A 4 -5.29 19.06 -1.72
N GLU A 5 -6.04 18.41 -0.84
CA GLU A 5 -5.46 17.65 0.27
C GLU A 5 -4.50 16.63 -0.32
N PRO A 6 -3.26 16.50 0.21
CA PRO A 6 -2.31 15.54 -0.31
C PRO A 6 -2.91 14.15 -0.14
N LYS A 7 -3.20 13.47 -1.27
CA LYS A 7 -3.57 12.06 -1.26
C LYS A 7 -2.46 11.31 -0.52
N LYS A 8 -2.76 10.85 0.69
CA LYS A 8 -1.81 10.03 1.46
C LYS A 8 -1.68 8.69 0.76
N GLU A 9 -0.60 8.53 0.01
CA GLU A 9 -0.24 7.25 -0.59
C GLU A 9 0.16 6.28 0.52
N ARG A 10 -0.72 5.32 0.83
CA ARG A 10 -0.49 4.34 1.89
C ARG A 10 0.55 3.29 1.50
N TYR A 11 0.66 2.98 0.21
CA TYR A 11 1.59 1.99 -0.32
C TYR A 11 2.44 2.62 -1.41
N ILE A 12 3.76 2.55 -1.27
CA ILE A 12 4.72 3.03 -2.26
C ILE A 12 5.54 1.86 -2.80
N VAL A 13 5.81 1.87 -4.10
CA VAL A 13 6.68 0.89 -4.76
C VAL A 13 8.11 1.39 -4.65
N GLU A 14 9.01 0.55 -4.14
CA GLU A 14 10.43 0.86 -4.02
C GLU A 14 11.27 -0.26 -4.62
N GLU A 15 12.30 0.14 -5.37
CA GLU A 15 13.32 -0.78 -5.85
C GLU A 15 14.40 -0.91 -4.78
N VAL A 16 14.76 -2.14 -4.42
CA VAL A 16 15.86 -2.39 -3.48
C VAL A 16 17.13 -2.59 -4.29
N PRO A 17 18.12 -1.70 -4.26
CA PRO A 17 19.29 -1.82 -5.15
C PRO A 17 20.14 -3.07 -4.89
N THR A 18 20.05 -3.60 -3.66
CA THR A 18 20.86 -4.73 -3.18
C THR A 18 20.22 -6.09 -3.41
N GLN A 19 18.94 -6.14 -3.77
CA GLN A 19 18.19 -7.34 -4.03
C GLN A 19 17.41 -7.04 -5.29
N THR A 20 17.70 -7.69 -6.42
CA THR A 20 17.09 -7.45 -7.75
C THR A 20 15.57 -7.69 -7.74
N ALA A 21 14.85 -6.91 -6.95
CA ALA A 21 13.53 -7.17 -6.43
C ALA A 21 12.87 -5.83 -6.07
N ILE A 22 11.58 -5.77 -6.40
CA ILE A 22 10.72 -4.64 -6.10
C ILE A 22 9.95 -4.97 -4.82
N VAL A 23 9.92 -4.04 -3.88
CA VAL A 23 9.15 -4.15 -2.64
C VAL A 23 8.08 -3.06 -2.59
N ILE A 24 7.02 -3.34 -1.84
CA ILE A 24 5.99 -2.36 -1.52
C ILE A 24 6.19 -1.96 -0.06
N ARG A 25 6.37 -0.67 0.22
CA ARG A 25 6.45 -0.15 1.59
C ARG A 25 5.11 0.46 2.00
N ASP A 26 4.64 0.06 3.18
CA ASP A 26 3.53 0.74 3.86
C ASP A 26 4.06 2.01 4.52
N THR A 27 3.51 3.17 4.16
CA THR A 27 4.02 4.46 4.63
C THR A 27 3.63 4.75 6.08
N GLU A 28 2.59 4.11 6.59
CA GLU A 28 2.10 4.20 7.97
C GLU A 28 2.91 3.30 8.90
N THR A 29 3.08 2.02 8.55
CA THR A 29 3.78 1.05 9.42
C THR A 29 5.29 0.95 9.16
N LYS A 30 5.77 1.53 8.05
CA LYS A 30 7.17 1.39 7.54
C LYS A 30 7.58 -0.04 7.21
N GLU A 31 6.64 -0.98 7.22
CA GLU A 31 6.91 -2.36 6.83
C GLU A 31 7.10 -2.47 5.31
N GLN A 32 7.95 -3.41 4.91
CA GLN A 32 8.20 -3.73 3.52
C GLN A 32 7.63 -5.12 3.22
N PHE A 33 6.95 -5.22 2.09
CA PHE A 33 6.32 -6.44 1.63
C PHE A 33 6.80 -6.77 0.22
N SER A 34 6.80 -8.05 -0.14
CA SER A 34 6.81 -8.43 -1.54
C SER A 34 5.53 -7.94 -2.22
N ILE A 35 5.57 -7.77 -3.54
CA ILE A 35 4.39 -7.36 -4.34
C ILE A 35 3.20 -8.28 -4.04
N GLU A 36 3.40 -9.60 -4.03
CA GLU A 36 2.33 -10.58 -3.75
C GLU A 36 1.69 -10.36 -2.38
N THR A 37 2.51 -10.17 -1.34
CA THR A 37 2.02 -9.95 0.03
C THR A 37 1.25 -8.64 0.14
N ALA A 38 1.74 -7.58 -0.50
CA ALA A 38 1.09 -6.28 -0.51
C ALA A 38 -0.27 -6.33 -1.22
N LEU A 39 -0.37 -7.02 -2.35
CA LEU A 39 -1.63 -7.21 -3.07
C LEU A 39 -2.68 -7.93 -2.22
N VAL A 40 -2.29 -9.01 -1.54
CA VAL A 40 -3.19 -9.74 -0.63
C VAL A 40 -3.69 -8.83 0.49
N LYS A 41 -2.82 -8.02 1.09
CA LYS A 41 -3.21 -7.06 2.14
C LYS A 41 -4.17 -5.99 1.61
N ILE A 42 -3.90 -5.42 0.44
CA ILE A 42 -4.76 -4.41 -0.19
C ILE A 42 -6.15 -4.99 -0.50
N LEU A 43 -6.19 -6.20 -1.06
CA LEU A 43 -7.45 -6.88 -1.40
C LEU A 43 -8.26 -7.23 -0.14
N ASN A 44 -7.61 -7.74 0.91
CA ASN A 44 -8.27 -8.03 2.18
C ASN A 44 -8.82 -6.75 2.84
N ASN A 45 -8.09 -5.64 2.77
CA ASN A 45 -8.56 -4.36 3.29
C ASN A 45 -9.79 -3.86 2.51
N GLN A 46 -9.82 -4.03 1.18
CA GLN A 46 -11.01 -3.71 0.37
C GLN A 46 -12.20 -4.60 0.72
N ALA A 47 -12.00 -5.90 0.92
CA ALA A 47 -13.06 -6.81 1.33
C ALA A 47 -13.69 -6.40 2.68
N ALA A 48 -12.86 -6.03 3.66
CA ALA A 48 -13.33 -5.54 4.96
C ALA A 48 -14.09 -4.20 4.87
N ILE A 49 -13.71 -3.32 3.94
CA ILE A 49 -14.44 -2.07 3.67
C ILE A 49 -15.79 -2.38 3.00
N LEU A 50 -15.81 -3.28 2.01
CA LEU A 50 -17.04 -3.66 1.31
C LEU A 50 -18.07 -4.34 2.22
N GLU A 51 -17.62 -5.11 3.22
CA GLU A 51 -18.50 -5.76 4.19
C GLU A 51 -19.16 -4.74 5.15
N GLN A 52 -18.48 -3.65 5.49
CA GLN A 52 -19.02 -2.59 6.35
C GLN A 52 -20.03 -1.66 5.67
N ILE A 53 -20.13 -1.70 4.35
CA ILE A 53 -21.08 -0.88 3.57
C ILE A 53 -22.41 -1.63 3.33
N LYS A 54 -22.47 -2.92 3.67
CA LYS A 54 -23.66 -3.79 3.53
C LYS A 54 -24.55 -3.75 4.77
#